data_AF-A0A1G9P110-F1
#
_entry.id   AF-A0A1G9P110-F1
#
_cell.length_a   1.000
_cell.length_b   1.000
_cell.length_c   1.000
_cell.angle_alpha   90.00
_cell.angle_beta   90.00
_cell.angle_gamma   90.00
#
_symmetry.space_group_name_H-M   'P 1'
#
loop_
_entity.id
_entity.type
_entity.pdbx_description
1 polymer ?
#
loop_
_entity_poly.entity_id
_entity_poly.type
_entity_poly.pdbx_seq_one_letter_code
_entity_poly.pdbx_strand_id
1 'polypeptide(L)'
;MLFNDNDSSAYRRGVVLGLTLAELLLLLLFLFLLLMSSILFRREEEQLDLERRYDASEIERRAFRGAFEGQLEITLGNELAGNIGAPLTQEQLQEPLARLAAMSSENVALRTDLEAATSELAALRDGRPFSQQEASTLRQENARLERQLAMLRDELGDVSELVSAANAVDPERSAADVLNAAMSSYAGLNNDQRMLPDQLAQCHAERSNIGSQLDYIRAQCGRAGDLPPCVYRDDGAIAYSYNVVLSQDGVTAGRGDEGRFRSIPWVAALPDPRLGQPMSLNEFLGATRSHFQASQQQNPECRFFVRIYDQMGDASRQEFLDQYLGVQSHFYHHLVRGG
;
A
#
# COMPACT_ATOMS: atom_id res chain seq x y z
N MET A 1 -15.81 71.83 19.33
CA MET A 1 -16.46 70.96 18.33
C MET A 1 -15.38 70.46 17.39
N LEU A 2 -14.90 69.24 17.60
CA LEU A 2 -13.93 68.57 16.73
C LEU A 2 -14.63 67.31 16.20
N PHE A 3 -15.01 67.32 14.92
CA PHE A 3 -15.58 66.16 14.24
C PHE A 3 -14.43 65.28 13.75
N ASN A 4 -14.55 63.99 14.04
CA ASN A 4 -13.52 62.97 13.86
C ASN A 4 -13.62 62.41 12.42
N ASP A 5 -12.63 62.68 11.58
CA ASP A 5 -12.63 62.36 10.12
C ASP A 5 -12.27 60.89 9.76
N ASN A 6 -12.21 59.98 10.74
CA ASN A 6 -11.65 58.64 10.53
C ASN A 6 -12.61 57.58 9.94
N ASP A 7 -13.92 57.84 9.84
CA ASP A 7 -14.88 56.82 9.39
C ASP A 7 -15.00 56.66 7.86
N SER A 8 -14.41 57.56 7.07
CA SER A 8 -14.50 57.50 5.59
C SER A 8 -13.57 56.45 4.94
N SER A 9 -12.60 55.92 5.68
CA SER A 9 -11.63 54.94 5.16
C SER A 9 -12.08 53.48 5.26
N ALA A 10 -13.01 53.16 6.18
CA ALA A 10 -13.55 51.81 6.36
C ALA A 10 -14.53 51.42 5.23
N TYR A 11 -15.29 52.39 4.70
CA TYR A 11 -16.31 52.13 3.67
C TYR A 11 -15.72 51.88 2.27
N ARG A 12 -14.49 52.38 1.99
CA ARG A 12 -13.86 52.24 0.66
C ARG A 12 -13.11 50.93 0.44
N ARG A 13 -12.86 50.12 1.47
CA ARG A 13 -12.18 48.82 1.34
C ARG A 13 -13.11 47.66 0.96
N GLY A 14 -14.43 47.83 1.10
CA GLY A 14 -15.42 46.81 0.75
C GLY A 14 -15.74 46.68 -0.75
N VAL A 15 -15.23 47.57 -1.61
CA VAL A 15 -15.58 47.64 -3.04
C VAL A 15 -14.44 47.18 -3.96
N VAL A 16 -13.24 46.94 -3.43
CA VAL A 16 -12.03 46.63 -4.24
C VAL A 16 -12.03 45.18 -4.77
N LEU A 17 -12.90 44.31 -4.28
CA LEU A 17 -13.35 43.15 -5.03
C LEU A 17 -14.84 43.33 -5.30
N GLY A 18 -15.22 43.94 -6.41
CA GLY A 18 -16.62 44.06 -6.85
C GLY A 18 -17.31 42.72 -7.17
N LEU A 19 -16.78 41.62 -6.65
CA LEU A 19 -17.37 40.29 -6.72
C LEU A 19 -18.45 40.20 -5.64
N THR A 20 -19.69 40.04 -6.07
CA THR A 20 -20.79 39.79 -5.15
C THR A 20 -20.57 38.44 -4.47
N LEU A 21 -21.07 38.27 -3.23
CA LEU A 21 -21.00 36.99 -2.51
C LEU A 21 -21.54 35.83 -3.37
N ALA A 22 -22.56 36.10 -4.19
CA ALA A 22 -23.13 35.17 -5.15
C ALA A 22 -22.12 34.72 -6.23
N GLU A 23 -21.31 35.62 -6.78
CA GLU A 23 -20.28 35.27 -7.76
C GLU A 23 -19.15 34.44 -7.14
N LEU A 24 -18.78 34.74 -5.89
CA LEU A 24 -17.80 33.94 -5.15
C LEU A 24 -18.31 32.50 -4.94
N LEU A 25 -19.59 32.35 -4.60
CA LEU A 25 -20.23 31.05 -4.44
C LEU A 25 -20.31 30.29 -5.78
N LEU A 26 -20.62 30.98 -6.87
CA LEU A 26 -20.66 30.40 -8.21
C LEU A 26 -19.28 29.92 -8.66
N LEU A 27 -18.23 30.71 -8.43
CA LEU A 27 -16.84 30.31 -8.71
C LEU A 27 -16.43 29.08 -7.90
N LEU A 28 -16.80 29.03 -6.62
CA LEU A 28 -16.50 27.90 -5.74
C LEU A 28 -17.23 26.63 -6.21
N LEU A 29 -18.51 26.74 -6.60
CA LEU A 29 -19.27 25.64 -7.18
C LEU A 29 -18.65 25.14 -8.49
N PHE A 30 -18.24 26.05 -9.37
CA PHE A 30 -17.58 25.71 -10.63
C PHE A 30 -16.26 24.96 -10.39
N LEU A 31 -15.48 25.39 -9.41
CA LEU A 31 -14.23 24.74 -9.04
C LEU A 31 -14.46 23.33 -8.47
N PHE A 32 -15.52 23.14 -7.69
CA PHE A 32 -15.93 21.80 -7.24
C PHE A 32 -16.35 20.90 -8.39
N LEU A 33 -17.12 21.42 -9.36
CA LEU A 33 -17.52 20.64 -10.54
C LEU A 33 -16.32 20.23 -11.38
N LEU A 34 -15.34 21.11 -11.56
CA LEU A 34 -14.08 20.78 -12.26
C LEU A 34 -13.27 19.71 -11.51
N LEU A 35 -13.18 19.80 -10.18
CA LEU A 35 -12.50 18.80 -9.36
C LEU A 35 -13.18 17.42 -9.49
N MET A 36 -14.51 17.38 -9.36
CA MET A 36 -15.28 16.14 -9.51
C MET A 36 -15.17 15.54 -10.91
N SER A 37 -15.22 16.39 -11.94
CA SER A 37 -15.01 15.95 -13.33
C SER A 37 -13.63 15.36 -13.53
N SER A 38 -12.57 15.98 -12.98
CA SER A 38 -11.21 15.46 -13.05
C SER A 38 -11.07 14.09 -12.37
N ILE A 39 -11.73 13.89 -11.22
CA ILE A 39 -11.71 12.60 -10.51
C ILE A 39 -12.44 11.52 -11.32
N LEU A 40 -13.59 11.85 -11.92
CA LEU A 40 -14.35 10.92 -12.76
C LEU A 40 -13.56 10.51 -14.00
N PHE A 41 -12.94 11.46 -14.71
CA PHE A 41 -12.14 11.14 -15.90
C PHE A 41 -10.94 10.24 -15.59
N ARG A 42 -10.27 10.43 -14.44
CA ARG A 42 -9.17 9.53 -14.04
C ARG A 42 -9.65 8.10 -13.83
N ARG A 43 -10.84 7.91 -13.24
CA ARG A 43 -11.42 6.57 -13.04
C ARG A 43 -11.82 5.90 -14.36
N GLU A 44 -12.39 6.65 -15.30
CA GLU A 44 -12.73 6.11 -16.62
C GLU A 44 -11.47 5.69 -17.40
N GLU A 45 -10.39 6.48 -17.31
CA GLU A 45 -9.12 6.15 -17.96
C GLU A 45 -8.49 4.86 -17.36
N GLU A 46 -8.51 4.72 -16.04
CA GLU A 46 -8.05 3.50 -15.36
C GLU A 46 -8.90 2.27 -15.76
N GLN A 47 -10.22 2.42 -15.89
CA GLN A 47 -11.10 1.34 -16.33
C GLN A 47 -10.82 0.92 -17.78
N LEU A 48 -10.63 1.90 -18.67
CA LEU A 48 -10.29 1.64 -20.07
C LEU A 48 -8.91 0.96 -20.21
N ASP A 49 -7.92 1.33 -19.39
CA ASP A 49 -6.62 0.66 -19.41
C ASP A 49 -6.72 -0.79 -18.93
N LEU A 50 -7.50 -1.04 -17.87
CA LEU A 50 -7.77 -2.40 -17.39
C LEU A 50 -8.49 -3.26 -18.45
N GLU A 51 -9.49 -2.71 -19.13
CA GLU A 51 -10.23 -3.40 -20.19
C GLU A 51 -9.32 -3.72 -21.38
N ARG A 52 -8.45 -2.79 -21.79
CA ARG A 52 -7.45 -3.05 -22.84
C ARG A 52 -6.46 -4.15 -22.46
N ARG A 53 -6.02 -4.20 -21.20
CA ARG A 53 -5.14 -5.28 -20.72
C ARG A 53 -5.85 -6.62 -20.72
N TYR A 54 -7.13 -6.64 -20.33
CA TYR A 54 -7.96 -7.83 -20.37
C TYR A 54 -8.11 -8.34 -21.81
N ASP A 55 -8.49 -7.47 -22.75
CA ASP A 55 -8.64 -7.81 -24.17
C ASP A 55 -7.32 -8.30 -24.78
N ALA A 56 -6.19 -7.64 -24.47
CA ALA A 56 -4.87 -8.06 -24.92
C ALA A 56 -4.53 -9.48 -24.44
N SER A 57 -4.81 -9.78 -23.17
CA SER A 57 -4.61 -11.12 -22.61
C SER A 57 -5.52 -12.17 -23.25
N GLU A 58 -6.75 -11.80 -23.63
CA GLU A 58 -7.69 -12.70 -24.29
C GLU A 58 -7.26 -13.01 -25.73
N ILE A 59 -6.77 -12.00 -26.46
CA ILE A 59 -6.18 -12.18 -27.80
C ILE A 59 -4.99 -13.14 -27.73
N GLU A 60 -4.11 -12.99 -26.74
CA GLU A 60 -2.96 -13.87 -26.55
C GLU A 60 -3.40 -15.33 -26.27
N ARG A 61 -4.42 -15.52 -25.42
CA ARG A 61 -5.01 -16.86 -25.17
C ARG A 61 -5.62 -17.48 -26.42
N ARG A 62 -6.31 -16.69 -27.25
CA ARG A 62 -6.89 -17.16 -28.52
C ARG A 62 -5.81 -17.51 -29.53
N ALA A 63 -4.77 -16.68 -29.65
CA ALA A 63 -3.62 -16.94 -30.53
C ALA A 63 -2.88 -18.21 -30.10
N PHE A 64 -2.64 -18.39 -28.80
CA PHE A 64 -2.01 -19.58 -28.25
C PHE A 64 -2.85 -20.84 -28.53
N ARG A 65 -4.17 -20.78 -28.32
CA ARG A 65 -5.07 -21.90 -28.64
C ARG A 65 -5.05 -22.25 -30.13
N GLY A 66 -5.13 -21.25 -31.01
CA GLY A 66 -5.09 -21.47 -32.45
C GLY A 66 -3.76 -22.04 -32.94
N ALA A 67 -2.63 -21.58 -32.39
CA ALA A 67 -1.32 -22.14 -32.68
C ALA A 67 -1.21 -23.60 -32.21
N PHE A 68 -1.74 -23.91 -31.02
CA PHE A 68 -1.76 -25.27 -30.50
C PHE A 68 -2.62 -26.21 -31.35
N GLU A 69 -3.84 -25.79 -31.72
CA GLU A 69 -4.73 -26.57 -32.58
C GLU A 69 -4.13 -26.82 -33.97
N GLY A 70 -3.57 -25.78 -34.61
CA GLY A 70 -2.92 -25.91 -35.91
C GLY A 70 -1.67 -26.80 -35.87
N GLN A 71 -0.89 -26.72 -34.79
CA GLN A 71 0.28 -27.58 -34.63
C GLN A 71 -0.14 -29.04 -34.43
N LEU A 72 -1.19 -29.30 -33.65
CA LEU A 72 -1.75 -30.64 -33.44
C LEU A 72 -2.22 -31.26 -34.76
N GLU A 73 -2.90 -30.48 -35.60
CA GLU A 73 -3.41 -30.94 -36.90
C GLU A 73 -2.26 -31.29 -37.87
N ILE A 74 -1.17 -30.53 -37.85
CA ILE A 74 0.03 -30.80 -38.66
C ILE A 74 0.77 -32.06 -38.18
N THR A 75 0.98 -32.23 -36.87
CA THR A 75 1.65 -33.44 -36.37
C THR A 75 0.82 -34.69 -36.61
N LEU A 76 -0.48 -34.67 -36.29
CA LEU A 76 -1.37 -35.80 -36.56
C LEU A 76 -1.48 -36.10 -38.05
N GLY A 77 -1.63 -35.07 -38.90
CA GLY A 77 -1.71 -35.24 -40.35
C GLY A 77 -0.45 -35.88 -40.95
N ASN A 78 0.73 -35.44 -40.51
CA ASN A 78 2.01 -35.98 -41.00
C ASN A 78 2.28 -37.42 -40.50
N GLU A 79 1.93 -37.74 -39.25
CA GLU A 79 2.08 -39.10 -38.73
C GLU A 79 1.09 -40.09 -39.37
N LEU A 80 -0.13 -39.66 -39.65
CA LEU A 80 -1.15 -40.49 -40.32
C LEU A 80 -0.85 -40.68 -41.82
N ALA A 81 -0.35 -39.66 -42.52
CA ALA A 81 -0.04 -39.77 -43.95
C ALA A 81 1.25 -40.55 -44.25
N GLY A 82 2.23 -40.57 -43.33
CA GLY A 82 3.53 -41.19 -43.55
C GLY A 82 3.58 -42.72 -43.39
N ASN A 83 2.58 -43.35 -42.76
CA ASN A 83 2.72 -44.72 -42.23
C ASN A 83 1.61 -45.72 -42.60
N ILE A 84 0.84 -45.46 -43.67
CA ILE A 84 -0.34 -46.26 -44.06
C ILE A 84 -0.01 -47.71 -44.52
N GLY A 85 1.27 -48.10 -44.61
CA GLY A 85 1.68 -49.42 -45.13
C GLY A 85 2.17 -50.44 -44.10
N ALA A 86 2.51 -50.03 -42.87
CA ALA A 86 3.10 -50.94 -41.88
C ALA A 86 2.09 -51.24 -40.77
N PRO A 87 1.86 -52.52 -40.41
CA PRO A 87 1.05 -52.85 -39.25
C PRO A 87 1.71 -52.27 -38.00
N LEU A 88 1.06 -51.28 -37.38
CA LEU A 88 1.46 -50.72 -36.10
C LEU A 88 1.62 -51.87 -35.10
N THR A 89 2.85 -52.04 -34.62
CA THR A 89 3.14 -53.05 -33.60
C THR A 89 2.48 -52.64 -32.30
N GLN A 90 2.02 -53.60 -31.51
CA GLN A 90 1.36 -53.34 -30.22
C GLN A 90 2.23 -52.48 -29.28
N GLU A 91 3.55 -52.58 -29.41
CA GLU A 91 4.53 -51.80 -28.66
C GLU A 91 4.53 -50.31 -29.04
N GLN A 92 4.34 -49.98 -30.31
CA GLN A 92 4.24 -48.59 -30.80
C GLN A 92 2.95 -47.88 -30.35
N LEU A 93 1.91 -48.63 -29.99
CA LEU A 93 0.65 -48.09 -29.43
C LEU A 93 0.69 -47.92 -27.91
N GLN A 94 1.52 -48.71 -27.21
CA GLN A 94 1.59 -48.67 -25.75
C GLN A 94 2.20 -47.36 -25.23
N GLU A 95 3.25 -46.86 -25.86
CA GLU A 95 3.90 -45.61 -25.45
C GLU A 95 2.99 -44.36 -25.56
N PRO A 96 2.30 -44.10 -26.69
CA PRO A 96 1.38 -42.95 -26.79
C PRO A 96 0.17 -43.09 -25.87
N LEU A 97 -0.34 -44.31 -25.64
CA LEU A 97 -1.41 -44.55 -24.65
C LEU A 97 -0.94 -44.25 -23.23
N ALA A 98 0.29 -44.63 -22.86
CA ALA A 98 0.87 -44.30 -21.56
C ALA A 98 1.07 -42.79 -21.40
N ARG A 99 1.53 -42.08 -22.45
CA ARG A 99 1.64 -40.61 -22.43
C ARG A 99 0.28 -39.93 -22.31
N LEU A 100 -0.74 -40.38 -23.04
CA LEU A 100 -2.12 -39.88 -22.92
C LEU A 100 -2.69 -40.11 -21.52
N ALA A 101 -2.43 -41.28 -20.91
CA ALA A 101 -2.83 -41.57 -19.55
C ALA A 101 -2.15 -40.61 -18.56
N ALA A 102 -0.84 -40.39 -18.69
CA ALA A 102 -0.10 -39.45 -17.86
C ALA A 102 -0.64 -38.00 -18.01
N MET A 103 -0.81 -37.51 -19.24
CA MET A 103 -1.39 -36.19 -19.50
C MET A 103 -2.81 -36.06 -18.95
N SER A 104 -3.63 -37.11 -19.02
CA SER A 104 -4.98 -37.06 -18.45
C SER A 104 -4.96 -37.01 -16.93
N SER A 105 -4.03 -37.71 -16.27
CA SER A 105 -3.84 -37.59 -14.81
C SER A 105 -3.37 -36.20 -14.38
N GLU A 106 -2.49 -35.57 -15.16
CA GLU A 106 -2.00 -34.21 -14.91
C GLU A 106 -3.13 -33.18 -15.07
N ASN A 107 -3.97 -33.32 -16.10
CA ASN A 107 -5.14 -32.46 -16.28
C ASN A 107 -6.16 -32.59 -15.14
N VAL A 108 -6.30 -33.78 -14.55
CA VAL A 108 -7.15 -33.98 -13.38
C VAL A 108 -6.56 -33.26 -12.17
N ALA A 109 -5.25 -33.39 -11.92
CA ALA A 109 -4.57 -32.69 -10.83
C ALA A 109 -4.70 -31.16 -10.97
N LEU A 110 -4.44 -30.62 -12.16
CA LEU A 110 -4.56 -29.18 -12.42
C LEU A 110 -5.99 -28.66 -12.24
N ARG A 111 -7.01 -29.45 -12.60
CA ARG A 111 -8.42 -29.09 -12.33
C ARG A 111 -8.72 -29.05 -10.84
N THR A 112 -8.23 -30.04 -10.08
CA THR A 112 -8.40 -30.06 -8.62
C THR A 112 -7.70 -28.86 -7.98
N ASP A 113 -6.49 -28.50 -8.42
CA ASP A 113 -5.77 -27.32 -7.92
C ASP A 113 -6.51 -26.02 -8.26
N LEU A 114 -7.08 -25.91 -9.46
CA LEU A 114 -7.89 -24.76 -9.88
C LEU A 114 -9.17 -24.63 -9.03
N GLU A 115 -9.85 -25.74 -8.76
CA GLU A 115 -11.02 -25.79 -7.88
C GLU A 115 -10.66 -25.42 -6.44
N ALA A 116 -9.51 -25.87 -5.93
CA ALA A 116 -9.01 -25.47 -4.62
C ALA A 116 -8.69 -23.96 -4.56
N ALA A 117 -7.98 -23.43 -5.55
CA ALA A 117 -7.64 -22.01 -5.62
C ALA A 117 -8.87 -21.11 -5.79
N THR A 118 -9.85 -21.53 -6.59
CA THR A 118 -11.13 -20.80 -6.74
C THR A 118 -11.95 -20.85 -5.46
N SER A 119 -11.95 -21.96 -4.73
CA SER A 119 -12.56 -22.06 -3.40
C SER A 119 -11.85 -21.15 -2.39
N GLU A 120 -10.52 -21.10 -2.40
CA GLU A 120 -9.73 -20.20 -1.56
C GLU A 120 -10.00 -18.72 -1.89
N LEU A 121 -10.08 -18.37 -3.17
CA LEU A 121 -10.49 -17.02 -3.60
C LEU A 121 -11.92 -16.67 -3.18
N ALA A 122 -12.85 -17.62 -3.24
CA ALA A 122 -14.22 -17.43 -2.75
C ALA A 122 -14.22 -17.22 -1.22
N ALA A 123 -13.45 -18.02 -0.47
CA ALA A 123 -13.29 -17.87 0.97
C ALA A 123 -12.63 -16.54 1.35
N LEU A 124 -11.64 -16.06 0.57
CA LEU A 124 -11.03 -14.73 0.76
C LEU A 124 -12.00 -13.60 0.40
N ARG A 125 -12.85 -13.79 -0.61
CA ARG A 125 -13.89 -12.82 -1.00
C ARG A 125 -14.97 -12.71 0.06
N ASP A 126 -15.42 -13.84 0.59
CA ASP A 126 -16.43 -13.92 1.66
C ASP A 126 -15.84 -13.65 3.06
N GLY A 127 -14.51 -13.74 3.20
CA GLY A 127 -13.72 -13.40 4.40
C GLY A 127 -13.37 -11.90 4.54
N ARG A 128 -13.78 -11.05 3.58
CA ARG A 128 -13.67 -9.58 3.69
C ARG A 128 -14.73 -8.81 4.50
N PRO A 129 -15.73 -9.38 5.23
CA PRO A 129 -16.56 -8.57 6.14
C PRO A 129 -15.72 -7.95 7.26
N PHE A 130 -14.53 -8.48 7.56
CA PHE A 130 -13.59 -7.92 8.52
C PHE A 130 -13.19 -6.48 8.16
N SER A 131 -12.93 -6.19 6.88
CA SER A 131 -12.54 -4.83 6.44
C SER A 131 -13.66 -3.80 6.51
N GLN A 132 -14.92 -4.22 6.32
CA GLN A 132 -16.06 -3.31 6.45
C GLN A 132 -16.42 -3.07 7.92
N GLN A 133 -16.34 -4.11 8.75
CA GLN A 133 -16.58 -4.01 10.17
C GLN A 133 -15.50 -3.16 10.84
N GLU A 134 -14.23 -3.38 10.50
CA GLU A 134 -13.08 -2.58 10.97
C GLU A 134 -13.11 -1.15 10.44
N ALA A 135 -13.47 -0.94 9.17
CA ALA A 135 -13.71 0.42 8.66
C ALA A 135 -14.89 1.09 9.37
N SER A 136 -15.91 0.34 9.79
CA SER A 136 -17.05 0.89 10.54
C SER A 136 -16.68 1.23 11.99
N THR A 137 -15.86 0.42 12.65
CA THR A 137 -15.36 0.71 14.00
C THR A 137 -14.41 1.90 13.98
N LEU A 138 -13.48 1.96 13.02
CA LEU A 138 -12.59 3.11 12.84
C LEU A 138 -13.35 4.40 12.52
N ARG A 139 -14.44 4.33 11.76
CA ARG A 139 -15.34 5.49 11.53
C ARG A 139 -16.06 5.91 12.80
N GLN A 140 -16.53 4.97 13.61
CA GLN A 140 -17.17 5.27 14.89
C GLN A 140 -16.18 5.89 15.88
N GLU A 141 -14.94 5.39 15.94
CA GLU A 141 -13.88 5.94 16.77
C GLU A 141 -13.47 7.35 16.32
N ASN A 142 -13.29 7.58 15.02
CA ASN A 142 -13.05 8.94 14.50
C ASN A 142 -14.18 9.91 14.87
N ALA A 143 -15.45 9.51 14.66
CA ALA A 143 -16.59 10.34 15.03
C ALA A 143 -16.72 10.57 16.55
N ARG A 144 -16.17 9.67 17.38
CA ARG A 144 -16.07 9.85 18.83
C ARG A 144 -14.97 10.85 19.18
N LEU A 145 -13.78 10.71 18.59
CA LEU A 145 -12.65 11.61 18.81
C LEU A 145 -12.96 13.04 18.35
N GLU A 146 -13.64 13.20 17.22
CA GLU A 146 -14.08 14.51 16.73
C GLU A 146 -15.04 15.20 17.72
N ARG A 147 -15.96 14.44 18.33
CA ARG A 147 -16.84 14.97 19.39
C ARG A 147 -16.06 15.36 20.64
N GLN A 148 -15.05 14.58 21.05
CA GLN A 148 -14.19 14.94 22.17
C GLN A 148 -13.39 16.20 21.90
N LEU A 149 -12.84 16.36 20.69
CA LEU A 149 -12.13 17.58 20.29
C LEU A 149 -13.06 18.80 20.23
N ALA A 150 -14.32 18.62 19.82
CA ALA A 150 -15.31 19.69 19.84
C ALA A 150 -15.63 20.15 21.27
N MET A 151 -15.84 19.22 22.21
CA MET A 151 -16.08 19.55 23.62
C MET A 151 -14.88 20.28 24.23
N LEU A 152 -13.65 19.80 24.00
CA LEU A 152 -12.44 20.46 24.51
C LEU A 152 -12.25 21.88 23.95
N ARG A 153 -12.65 22.12 22.69
CA ARG A 153 -12.61 23.46 22.10
C ARG A 153 -13.62 24.41 22.74
N ASP A 154 -14.81 23.91 23.06
CA ASP A 154 -15.87 24.67 23.73
C ASP A 154 -15.42 25.06 25.15
N GLU A 155 -14.88 24.10 25.90
CA GLU A 155 -14.29 24.35 27.23
C GLU A 155 -13.14 25.37 27.19
N LEU A 156 -12.31 25.34 26.14
CA LEU A 156 -11.26 26.34 25.95
C LEU A 156 -11.83 27.74 25.63
N GLY A 157 -12.96 27.79 24.93
CA GLY A 157 -13.71 29.01 24.66
C GLY A 157 -14.18 29.68 25.94
N ASP A 158 -14.78 28.91 26.84
CA ASP A 158 -15.24 29.37 28.16
C ASP A 158 -14.07 29.90 29.00
N VAL A 159 -12.93 29.22 28.99
CA VAL A 159 -11.72 29.70 29.68
C VAL A 159 -11.20 31.00 29.07
N SER A 160 -11.21 31.12 27.74
CA SER A 160 -10.81 32.37 27.07
C SER A 160 -11.75 33.53 27.42
N GLU A 161 -13.05 33.29 27.50
CA GLU A 161 -14.02 34.31 27.94
C GLU A 161 -13.77 34.71 29.39
N LEU A 162 -13.54 33.76 30.30
CA LEU A 162 -13.21 34.04 31.69
C LEU A 162 -11.93 34.87 31.83
N VAL A 163 -10.89 34.58 31.04
CA VAL A 163 -9.64 35.36 31.02
C VAL A 163 -9.89 36.77 30.49
N SER A 164 -10.71 36.93 29.44
CA SER A 164 -11.06 38.24 28.90
C SER A 164 -11.90 39.07 29.87
N ALA A 165 -12.82 38.43 30.59
CA ALA A 165 -13.64 39.04 31.63
C ALA A 165 -12.78 39.46 32.82
N ALA A 166 -11.82 38.63 33.24
CA ALA A 166 -10.86 38.96 34.29
C ALA A 166 -9.99 40.17 33.92
N ASN A 167 -9.57 40.28 32.66
CA ASN A 167 -8.80 41.44 32.17
C ASN A 167 -9.64 42.73 32.06
N ALA A 168 -10.97 42.62 32.01
CA ALA A 168 -11.90 43.75 32.00
C ALA A 168 -12.29 44.23 33.42
N VAL A 169 -11.89 43.51 34.48
CA VAL A 169 -12.14 43.92 35.86
C VAL A 169 -11.17 45.06 36.23
N ASP A 170 -11.77 46.15 36.71
CA ASP A 170 -11.12 47.36 37.21
C ASP A 170 -9.95 47.04 38.16
N PRO A 171 -8.71 47.55 37.92
CA PRO A 171 -7.50 47.24 38.69
C PRO A 171 -7.55 47.59 40.19
N GLU A 172 -8.62 48.25 40.66
CA GLU A 172 -8.83 48.56 42.09
C GLU A 172 -9.56 47.45 42.88
N ARG A 173 -10.18 46.46 42.22
CA ARG A 173 -10.63 45.24 42.92
C ARG A 173 -9.41 44.40 43.25
N SER A 174 -9.32 43.96 44.52
CA SER A 174 -8.12 43.28 45.02
C SER A 174 -7.80 42.08 44.13
N ALA A 175 -6.63 42.11 43.50
CA ALA A 175 -6.13 40.99 42.70
C ALA A 175 -6.14 39.67 43.50
N ALA A 176 -6.15 39.75 44.84
CA ALA A 176 -6.29 38.62 45.75
C ALA A 176 -7.65 37.91 45.67
N ASP A 177 -8.76 38.62 45.44
CA ASP A 177 -10.09 37.99 45.35
C ASP A 177 -10.28 37.27 44.01
N VAL A 178 -9.79 37.85 42.93
CA VAL A 178 -9.77 37.23 41.59
C VAL A 178 -8.82 36.03 41.58
N LEU A 179 -7.64 36.16 42.20
CA LEU A 179 -6.68 35.06 42.32
C LEU A 179 -7.22 33.92 43.20
N ASN A 180 -7.88 34.21 44.32
CA ASN A 180 -8.48 33.19 45.18
C ASN A 180 -9.65 32.47 44.51
N ALA A 181 -10.50 33.17 43.74
CA ALA A 181 -11.56 32.56 42.95
C ALA A 181 -11.00 31.67 41.83
N ALA A 182 -9.98 32.13 41.11
CA ALA A 182 -9.29 31.35 40.08
C ALA A 182 -8.57 30.11 40.67
N MET A 183 -7.90 30.26 41.82
CA MET A 183 -7.20 29.16 42.49
C MET A 183 -8.16 28.11 43.07
N SER A 184 -9.33 28.50 43.55
CA SER A 184 -10.33 27.55 44.04
C SER A 184 -11.04 26.79 42.91
N SER A 185 -11.17 27.38 41.71
CA SER A 185 -11.54 26.64 40.49
C SER A 185 -10.42 25.72 39.98
N TYR A 186 -9.14 26.07 40.20
CA TYR A 186 -7.99 25.27 39.76
C TYR A 186 -7.63 24.09 40.69
N ALA A 187 -7.95 24.18 41.98
CA ALA A 187 -7.57 23.15 42.97
C ALA A 187 -8.23 21.78 42.72
N GLY A 188 -9.30 21.71 41.91
CA GLY A 188 -9.95 20.47 41.50
C GLY A 188 -9.29 19.72 40.34
N LEU A 189 -8.33 20.31 39.62
CA LEU A 189 -7.76 19.78 38.37
C LEU A 189 -6.33 19.20 38.51
N ASN A 190 -5.75 19.24 39.71
CA ASN A 190 -4.30 19.15 39.91
C ASN A 190 -3.65 17.75 39.79
N ASN A 191 -4.40 16.66 39.62
CA ASN A 191 -3.80 15.33 39.41
C ASN A 191 -3.78 14.88 37.94
N ASP A 192 -4.69 15.37 37.09
CA ASP A 192 -4.74 14.94 35.68
C ASP A 192 -3.98 15.86 34.72
N GLN A 193 -3.74 17.12 35.10
CA GLN A 193 -3.09 18.12 34.24
C GLN A 193 -1.58 17.93 34.00
N ARG A 194 -0.88 17.08 34.78
CA ARG A 194 0.54 16.80 34.50
C ARG A 194 0.74 15.76 33.40
N MET A 195 -0.22 14.87 33.17
CA MET A 195 -0.14 13.89 32.08
C MET A 195 -0.62 14.44 30.74
N LEU A 196 -1.46 15.48 30.75
CA LEU A 196 -2.08 16.01 29.54
C LEU A 196 -1.09 16.60 28.50
N PRO A 197 -0.05 17.39 28.89
CA PRO A 197 0.91 17.93 27.94
C PRO A 197 1.74 16.83 27.28
N ASP A 198 2.15 15.84 28.05
CA ASP A 198 2.95 14.71 27.57
C ASP A 198 2.11 13.80 26.66
N GLN A 199 0.85 13.52 27.03
CA GLN A 199 -0.09 12.78 26.18
C GLN A 199 -0.42 13.53 24.89
N LEU A 200 -0.60 14.86 24.95
CA LEU A 200 -0.86 15.67 23.76
C LEU A 200 0.36 15.70 22.84
N ALA A 201 1.56 15.86 23.39
CA ALA A 201 2.81 15.80 22.64
C ALA A 201 3.01 14.43 21.98
N GLN A 202 2.72 13.34 22.72
CA GLN A 202 2.78 11.98 22.20
C GLN A 202 1.74 11.76 21.08
N CYS A 203 0.50 12.21 21.27
CA CYS A 203 -0.55 12.07 20.27
C CYS A 203 -0.26 12.90 19.01
N HIS A 204 0.37 14.07 19.13
CA HIS A 204 0.85 14.86 17.99
C HIS A 204 2.00 14.16 17.25
N ALA A 205 2.94 13.55 17.97
CA ALA A 205 4.03 12.79 17.38
C ALA A 205 3.50 11.56 16.62
N GLU A 206 2.56 10.81 17.20
CA GLU A 206 1.92 9.67 16.57
C GLU A 206 1.11 10.07 15.33
N ARG A 207 0.31 11.14 15.42
CA ARG A 207 -0.44 11.66 14.27
C ARG A 207 0.48 12.14 13.15
N SER A 208 1.58 12.82 13.48
CA SER A 208 2.59 13.23 12.50
C SER A 208 3.22 12.03 11.83
N ASN A 209 3.61 11.01 12.61
CA ASN A 209 4.20 9.77 12.11
C ASN A 209 3.26 9.01 11.17
N ILE A 210 2.00 8.82 11.57
CA ILE A 210 0.95 8.20 10.74
C ILE A 210 0.69 9.02 9.47
N GLY A 211 0.69 10.36 9.58
CA GLY A 211 0.55 11.26 8.43
C GLY A 211 1.68 11.07 7.42
N SER A 212 2.93 11.08 7.87
CA SER A 212 4.10 10.82 7.02
C SER A 212 4.09 9.41 6.42
N GLN A 213 3.62 8.39 7.16
CA GLN A 213 3.45 7.04 6.63
C GLN A 213 2.38 6.98 5.54
N LEU A 214 1.23 7.65 5.73
CA LEU A 214 0.16 7.72 4.73
C LEU A 214 0.57 8.50 3.49
N ASP A 215 1.30 9.60 3.65
CA ASP A 215 1.77 10.40 2.51
C ASP A 215 2.87 9.67 1.74
N TYR A 216 3.74 8.94 2.44
CA TYR A 216 4.70 8.02 1.85
C TYR A 216 4.01 6.89 1.06
N ILE A 217 3.06 6.19 1.69
CA ILE A 217 2.27 5.13 1.08
C ILE A 217 1.51 5.67 -0.14
N ARG A 218 0.87 6.83 -0.06
CA ARG A 218 0.16 7.44 -1.20
C ARG A 218 1.09 7.86 -2.33
N ALA A 219 2.27 8.39 -2.02
CA ALA A 219 3.25 8.79 -3.03
C ALA A 219 3.89 7.58 -3.74
N GLN A 220 3.93 6.41 -3.08
CA GLN A 220 4.76 5.29 -3.52
C GLN A 220 3.96 4.03 -3.94
N CYS A 221 2.75 3.81 -3.41
CA CYS A 221 1.84 2.75 -3.83
C CYS A 221 1.29 2.93 -5.25
N GLY A 222 1.54 4.06 -5.91
CA GLY A 222 1.32 4.18 -7.35
C GLY A 222 2.32 3.38 -8.21
N ARG A 223 3.43 2.87 -7.64
CA ARG A 223 4.53 2.24 -8.42
C ARG A 223 5.18 0.99 -7.81
N ALA A 224 5.01 0.70 -6.52
CA ALA A 224 5.77 -0.36 -5.83
C ALA A 224 4.88 -1.32 -5.01
N GLY A 225 3.91 -1.97 -5.67
CA GLY A 225 3.05 -3.01 -5.10
C GLY A 225 1.94 -2.51 -4.17
N ASP A 226 1.02 -3.41 -3.82
CA ASP A 226 -0.25 -3.11 -3.14
C ASP A 226 -0.12 -2.97 -1.61
N LEU A 227 0.96 -3.48 -1.01
CA LEU A 227 1.19 -3.54 0.44
C LEU A 227 2.39 -2.68 0.90
N PRO A 228 2.30 -2.04 2.08
CA PRO A 228 3.40 -1.25 2.63
C PRO A 228 4.61 -2.12 3.07
N PRO A 229 5.80 -1.51 3.25
CA PRO A 229 6.99 -2.16 3.80
C PRO A 229 6.78 -2.66 5.23
N CYS A 230 7.28 -3.88 5.52
CA CYS A 230 7.29 -4.39 6.90
C CYS A 230 8.34 -3.72 7.80
N VAL A 231 9.35 -3.05 7.23
CA VAL A 231 10.45 -2.46 7.97
C VAL A 231 10.77 -1.07 7.41
N TYR A 232 10.93 -0.11 8.31
CA TYR A 232 11.33 1.26 8.00
C TYR A 232 12.65 1.62 8.70
N ARG A 233 13.35 2.59 8.13
CA ARG A 233 14.51 3.26 8.73
C ARG A 233 14.03 4.35 9.71
N ASP A 234 14.94 4.89 10.52
CA ASP A 234 14.63 5.97 11.49
C ASP A 234 14.13 7.25 10.81
N ASP A 235 14.52 7.46 9.55
CA ASP A 235 14.10 8.60 8.72
C ASP A 235 12.74 8.36 8.03
N GLY A 236 12.07 7.23 8.30
CA GLY A 236 10.81 6.84 7.69
C GLY A 236 10.95 6.26 6.28
N ALA A 237 12.16 6.13 5.73
CA ALA A 237 12.36 5.49 4.43
C ALA A 237 12.23 3.96 4.53
N ILE A 238 11.96 3.29 3.40
CA ILE A 238 12.00 1.81 3.30
C ILE A 238 13.34 1.29 3.80
N ALA A 239 13.30 0.33 4.72
CA ALA A 239 14.44 -0.52 5.02
C ALA A 239 14.38 -1.79 4.16
N TYR A 240 15.42 -2.03 3.39
CA TYR A 240 15.50 -3.21 2.54
C TYR A 240 16.05 -4.40 3.34
N SER A 241 15.39 -5.56 3.23
CA SER A 241 15.79 -6.80 3.87
C SER A 241 17.11 -7.32 3.30
N TYR A 242 17.22 -7.32 1.97
CA TYR A 242 18.36 -7.87 1.25
C TYR A 242 18.79 -6.95 0.11
N ASN A 243 20.09 -6.97 -0.17
CA ASN A 243 20.67 -6.48 -1.41
C ASN A 243 20.92 -7.72 -2.29
N VAL A 244 20.08 -7.91 -3.30
CA VAL A 244 20.11 -9.07 -4.19
C VAL A 244 20.85 -8.70 -5.47
N VAL A 245 21.89 -9.44 -5.81
CA VAL A 245 22.65 -9.29 -7.05
C VAL A 245 22.27 -10.43 -7.98
N LEU A 246 21.81 -10.11 -9.19
CA LEU A 246 21.52 -11.08 -10.25
C LEU A 246 22.72 -11.16 -11.19
N SER A 247 23.25 -12.36 -11.38
CA SER A 247 24.46 -12.63 -12.16
C SER A 247 24.33 -13.95 -12.93
N GLN A 248 25.27 -14.21 -13.83
CA GLN A 248 25.34 -15.47 -14.58
C GLN A 248 25.54 -16.69 -13.68
N ASP A 249 26.18 -16.50 -12.52
CA ASP A 249 26.38 -17.56 -11.52
C ASP A 249 25.12 -17.78 -10.64
N GLY A 250 24.06 -16.99 -10.88
CA GLY A 250 22.80 -17.03 -10.15
C GLY A 250 22.57 -15.81 -9.26
N VAL A 251 21.88 -16.04 -8.14
CA VAL A 251 21.42 -15.00 -7.22
C VAL A 251 22.37 -14.93 -6.02
N THR A 252 22.92 -13.75 -5.73
CA THR A 252 23.70 -13.51 -4.51
C THR A 252 22.94 -12.58 -3.59
N ALA A 253 22.65 -13.01 -2.36
CA ALA A 253 21.97 -12.19 -1.36
C ALA A 253 22.98 -11.57 -0.38
N GLY A 254 22.99 -10.26 -0.24
CA GLY A 254 23.68 -9.53 0.82
C GLY A 254 22.68 -9.00 1.86
N ARG A 255 23.16 -8.63 3.04
CA ARG A 255 22.33 -7.87 3.99
C ARG A 255 21.95 -6.53 3.37
N GLY A 256 20.69 -6.13 3.55
CA GLY A 256 20.20 -4.81 3.16
C GLY A 256 20.67 -3.70 4.11
N ASP A 257 19.78 -2.80 4.50
CA ASP A 257 20.13 -1.63 5.32
C ASP A 257 20.53 -2.05 6.76
N GLU A 258 21.83 -2.25 6.97
CA GLU A 258 22.52 -2.46 8.26
C GLU A 258 21.96 -3.60 9.14
N GLY A 259 21.16 -4.50 8.57
CA GLY A 259 20.54 -5.58 9.33
C GLY A 259 19.42 -5.11 10.27
N ARG A 260 18.87 -3.89 10.10
CA ARG A 260 17.65 -3.44 10.83
C ARG A 260 16.48 -4.37 10.64
N PHE A 261 16.43 -5.05 9.51
CA PHE A 261 15.52 -6.16 9.28
C PHE A 261 15.46 -7.17 10.45
N ARG A 262 16.61 -7.43 11.09
CA ARG A 262 16.76 -8.33 12.25
C ARG A 262 16.43 -7.69 13.59
N SER A 263 16.17 -6.37 13.67
CA SER A 263 15.75 -5.75 14.93
C SER A 263 14.29 -6.05 15.26
N ILE A 264 13.51 -6.52 14.30
CA ILE A 264 12.13 -6.97 14.52
C ILE A 264 12.17 -8.38 15.13
N PRO A 265 11.62 -8.61 16.34
CA PRO A 265 11.81 -9.87 17.05
C PRO A 265 11.34 -11.11 16.27
N TRP A 266 10.19 -11.04 15.60
CA TRP A 266 9.67 -12.18 14.84
C TRP A 266 10.45 -12.44 13.55
N VAL A 267 11.04 -11.39 12.95
CA VAL A 267 11.92 -11.52 11.78
C VAL A 267 13.29 -12.09 12.17
N ALA A 268 13.79 -11.74 13.36
CA ALA A 268 15.07 -12.24 13.88
C ALA A 268 15.12 -13.77 14.01
N ALA A 269 13.97 -14.41 14.17
CA ALA A 269 13.85 -15.86 14.26
C ALA A 269 13.87 -16.58 12.89
N LEU A 270 13.72 -15.86 11.77
CA LEU A 270 13.64 -16.46 10.44
C LEU A 270 15.05 -16.81 9.91
N PRO A 271 15.24 -17.94 9.19
CA PRO A 271 16.53 -18.29 8.63
C PRO A 271 16.90 -17.38 7.44
N ASP A 272 18.09 -16.80 7.42
CA ASP A 272 18.60 -16.05 6.25
C ASP A 272 18.97 -17.01 5.10
N PRO A 273 18.90 -16.55 3.84
CA PRO A 273 19.60 -17.23 2.75
C PRO A 273 21.12 -17.20 2.96
N ARG A 274 21.87 -18.01 2.19
CA ARG A 274 23.35 -17.99 2.23
C ARG A 274 23.89 -16.63 1.80
N LEU A 275 24.31 -15.81 2.75
CA LEU A 275 24.72 -14.44 2.46
C LEU A 275 26.09 -14.40 1.77
N GLY A 276 26.21 -13.57 0.73
CA GLY A 276 27.46 -13.32 0.01
C GLY A 276 27.97 -14.48 -0.85
N GLN A 277 27.17 -15.54 -1.03
CA GLN A 277 27.49 -16.67 -1.90
C GLN A 277 26.48 -16.76 -3.04
N PRO A 278 26.93 -17.03 -4.28
CA PRO A 278 26.01 -17.29 -5.38
C PRO A 278 25.21 -18.56 -5.11
N MET A 279 23.92 -18.52 -5.41
CA MET A 279 23.02 -19.67 -5.33
C MET A 279 22.04 -19.66 -6.49
N SER A 280 21.50 -20.82 -6.84
CA SER A 280 20.44 -20.90 -7.83
C SER A 280 19.19 -20.15 -7.36
N LEU A 281 18.36 -19.70 -8.30
CA LEU A 281 17.10 -19.04 -7.98
C LEU A 281 16.22 -19.90 -7.04
N ASN A 282 16.13 -21.21 -7.31
CA ASN A 282 15.34 -22.13 -6.50
C ASN A 282 15.88 -22.27 -5.06
N GLU A 283 17.20 -22.27 -4.86
CA GLU A 283 17.78 -22.27 -3.52
C GLU A 283 17.48 -20.96 -2.78
N PHE A 284 17.57 -19.82 -3.47
CA PHE A 284 17.21 -18.52 -2.90
C PHE A 284 15.74 -18.49 -2.48
N LEU A 285 14.82 -18.94 -3.34
CA LEU A 285 13.39 -19.01 -3.04
C LEU A 285 13.12 -20.00 -1.90
N GLY A 286 13.75 -21.17 -1.91
CA GLY A 286 13.65 -22.15 -0.82
C GLY A 286 14.08 -21.56 0.53
N ALA A 287 15.22 -20.87 0.56
CA ALA A 287 15.75 -20.26 1.78
C ALA A 287 14.93 -19.07 2.27
N THR A 288 14.26 -18.33 1.36
CA THR A 288 13.45 -17.15 1.70
C THR A 288 11.96 -17.45 1.88
N ARG A 289 11.52 -18.70 1.69
CA ARG A 289 10.10 -19.08 1.81
C ARG A 289 9.51 -18.75 3.18
N SER A 290 10.28 -18.93 4.25
CA SER A 290 9.84 -18.58 5.62
C SER A 290 9.56 -17.09 5.79
N HIS A 291 10.34 -16.23 5.14
CA HIS A 291 10.11 -14.78 5.12
C HIS A 291 8.83 -14.44 4.37
N PHE A 292 8.64 -15.02 3.19
CA PHE A 292 7.42 -14.83 2.42
C PHE A 292 6.18 -15.26 3.21
N GLN A 293 6.18 -16.47 3.76
CA GLN A 293 5.10 -17.01 4.59
C GLN A 293 4.84 -16.16 5.84
N ALA A 294 5.88 -15.71 6.53
CA ALA A 294 5.72 -14.84 7.70
C ALA A 294 5.06 -13.51 7.32
N SER A 295 5.43 -12.91 6.19
CA SER A 295 4.74 -11.72 5.67
C SER A 295 3.32 -11.98 5.18
N GLN A 296 2.93 -13.24 4.92
CA GLN A 296 1.53 -13.59 4.59
C GLN A 296 0.71 -13.89 5.83
N GLN A 297 1.29 -14.53 6.83
CA GLN A 297 0.56 -15.11 7.96
C GLN A 297 0.65 -14.27 9.23
N GLN A 298 1.85 -13.79 9.57
CA GLN A 298 2.07 -13.06 10.83
C GLN A 298 1.72 -11.58 10.71
N ASN A 299 1.97 -10.99 9.55
CA ASN A 299 1.61 -9.61 9.26
C ASN A 299 1.16 -9.45 7.80
N PRO A 300 -0.09 -9.83 7.46
CA PRO A 300 -0.61 -9.78 6.10
C PRO A 300 -0.71 -8.35 5.53
N GLU A 301 -0.57 -7.34 6.39
CA GLU A 301 -0.68 -5.93 6.01
C GLU A 301 0.62 -5.37 5.44
N CYS A 302 1.71 -6.15 5.36
CA CYS A 302 2.99 -5.65 4.87
C CYS A 302 3.74 -6.66 3.98
N ARG A 303 4.71 -6.15 3.22
CA ARG A 303 5.66 -6.96 2.44
C ARG A 303 7.09 -6.56 2.71
N PHE A 304 8.00 -7.52 2.56
CA PHE A 304 9.43 -7.28 2.64
C PHE A 304 9.95 -6.72 1.32
N PHE A 305 10.88 -5.77 1.43
CA PHE A 305 11.47 -5.09 0.28
C PHE A 305 12.92 -5.51 0.08
N VAL A 306 13.35 -5.66 -1.18
CA VAL A 306 14.74 -5.95 -1.56
C VAL A 306 15.27 -4.95 -2.59
N ARG A 307 16.56 -4.64 -2.54
CA ARG A 307 17.23 -3.94 -3.66
C ARG A 307 17.74 -5.00 -4.62
N ILE A 308 17.49 -4.83 -5.90
CA ILE A 308 17.98 -5.74 -6.94
C ILE A 308 19.03 -5.01 -7.76
N TYR A 309 20.21 -5.60 -7.89
CA TYR A 309 21.31 -5.11 -8.72
C TYR A 309 21.49 -6.05 -9.90
N ASP A 310 21.53 -5.48 -11.11
CA ASP A 310 21.80 -6.22 -12.34
C ASP A 310 23.32 -6.30 -12.58
N GLN A 311 23.86 -7.52 -12.57
CA GLN A 311 25.24 -7.83 -12.95
C GLN A 311 25.29 -8.93 -14.02
N MET A 312 24.24 -9.05 -14.83
CA MET A 312 24.12 -10.08 -15.86
C MET A 312 25.08 -9.87 -17.05
N GLY A 313 25.64 -8.66 -17.22
CA GLY A 313 26.55 -8.34 -18.32
C GLY A 313 25.89 -8.54 -19.68
N ASP A 314 26.55 -9.27 -20.58
CA ASP A 314 26.01 -9.65 -21.90
C ASP A 314 25.06 -10.86 -21.86
N ALA A 315 24.69 -11.35 -20.67
CA ALA A 315 23.80 -12.51 -20.57
C ALA A 315 22.43 -12.24 -21.18
N SER A 316 21.69 -13.33 -21.41
CA SER A 316 20.39 -13.23 -22.06
C SER A 316 19.44 -12.40 -21.19
N ARG A 317 18.78 -11.41 -21.83
CA ARG A 317 17.70 -10.63 -21.22
C ARG A 317 16.63 -11.51 -20.59
N GLN A 318 16.42 -12.71 -21.15
CA GLN A 318 15.46 -13.68 -20.63
C GLN A 318 15.88 -14.21 -19.25
N GLU A 319 17.15 -14.58 -19.08
CA GLU A 319 17.65 -15.10 -17.81
C GLU A 319 17.60 -14.04 -16.70
N PHE A 320 17.89 -12.78 -17.01
CA PHE A 320 17.67 -11.67 -16.09
C PHE A 320 16.19 -11.59 -15.67
N LEU A 321 15.27 -11.63 -16.63
CA LEU A 321 13.83 -11.56 -16.35
C LEU A 321 13.35 -12.73 -15.50
N ASP A 322 13.79 -13.95 -15.80
CA ASP A 322 13.41 -15.14 -15.04
C ASP A 322 13.89 -15.05 -13.58
N GLN A 323 15.15 -14.66 -13.35
CA GLN A 323 15.68 -14.45 -12.01
C GLN A 323 14.97 -13.30 -11.29
N TYR A 324 14.75 -12.18 -11.99
CA TYR A 324 14.09 -11.00 -11.45
C TYR A 324 12.65 -11.27 -11.01
N LEU A 325 11.85 -11.90 -11.87
CA LEU A 325 10.46 -12.27 -11.58
C LEU A 325 10.40 -13.31 -10.45
N GLY A 326 11.37 -14.22 -10.41
CA GLY A 326 11.54 -15.15 -9.31
C GLY A 326 11.70 -14.41 -7.96
N VAL A 327 12.63 -13.47 -7.87
CA VAL A 327 12.81 -12.66 -6.64
C VAL A 327 11.54 -11.86 -6.30
N GLN A 328 10.88 -11.28 -7.30
CA GLN A 328 9.63 -10.52 -7.13
C GLN A 328 8.48 -11.37 -6.58
N SER A 329 8.48 -12.68 -6.81
CA SER A 329 7.44 -13.57 -6.28
C SER A 329 7.43 -13.64 -4.75
N HIS A 330 8.57 -13.37 -4.09
CA HIS A 330 8.71 -13.41 -2.63
C HIS A 330 8.79 -12.02 -1.98
N PHE A 331 9.22 -11.01 -2.74
CA PHE A 331 9.57 -9.69 -2.20
C PHE A 331 9.05 -8.57 -3.10
N TYR A 332 8.75 -7.42 -2.49
CA TYR A 332 8.70 -6.17 -3.24
C TYR A 332 10.12 -5.71 -3.53
N HIS A 333 10.34 -5.01 -4.64
CA HIS A 333 11.68 -4.75 -5.12
C HIS A 333 11.90 -3.28 -5.44
N HIS A 334 13.17 -2.90 -5.44
CA HIS A 334 13.67 -1.69 -6.05
C HIS A 334 14.86 -2.05 -6.93
N LEU A 335 14.70 -1.92 -8.25
CA LEU A 335 15.78 -2.19 -9.21
C LEU A 335 16.76 -1.01 -9.20
N VAL A 336 17.98 -1.28 -8.75
CA VAL A 336 19.09 -0.32 -8.78
C VAL A 336 19.80 -0.49 -10.11
N ARG A 337 19.65 0.51 -10.99
CA ARG A 337 20.43 0.56 -12.23
C ARG A 337 21.86 0.95 -11.86
N GLY A 338 22.83 0.09 -12.20
CA GLY A 338 24.25 0.40 -12.04
C GLY A 338 24.58 1.73 -12.72
N GLY A 339 25.29 2.59 -12.00
CA GLY A 339 25.77 3.89 -12.49
C GLY A 339 27.11 3.79 -13.21
#